data_AF-A0A286UXS5-F1
#
_entry.id   AF-A0A286UXS5-F1
#
_cell.length_a   1.000
_cell.length_b   1.000
_cell.length_c   1.000
_cell.angle_alpha   90.00
_cell.angle_beta   90.00
_cell.angle_gamma   90.00
#
_symmetry.space_group_name_H-M   'P 1'
#
loop_
_entity.id
_entity.type
_entity.pdbx_description
1 polymer ?
#
loop_
_entity_poly.entity_id
_entity_poly.type
_entity_poly.pdbx_seq_one_letter_code
_entity_poly.pdbx_strand_id
1 'polypeptide(L)'
;MSSAFLSQCQRQVLHNAGFAKSFAKRSFATVTDAPKPHRLAAGILLNRSPILTRTPTKFEQEFFKYQQRIQRALFNPFPHEFYFKQGSVLEAQFNQEEIKRERKAFGDAFVKNMEDKSSLLLNIETSGEEDEKPRPRKSEADEKGDIKSLDRHGQRNLYLLVKGQPEDKYEWRFPKGYVESGEFLHEAAKRDLQAECGPDMNTWVVGKKPVGLFEYEYAKPDPQFQGEKVFFYKAHIFAGQAKAEKITDFAWLTKEEIESRVDKEYWNGTKDMLSDF
;
A
#
# COMPACT_ATOMS: atom_id res chain seq x y z
N MET A 1 -73.17 -40.34 -58.44
CA MET A 1 -71.77 -40.18 -57.97
C MET A 1 -71.37 -38.71 -58.06
N SER A 2 -71.49 -37.97 -56.96
CA SER A 2 -70.54 -36.93 -56.55
C SER A 2 -71.01 -36.39 -55.19
N SER A 3 -70.86 -37.26 -54.19
CA SER A 3 -70.94 -36.94 -52.78
C SER A 3 -69.59 -36.40 -52.31
N ALA A 4 -69.65 -35.51 -51.31
CA ALA A 4 -68.60 -35.26 -50.33
C ALA A 4 -67.38 -34.40 -50.75
N PHE A 5 -67.59 -33.10 -51.01
CA PHE A 5 -66.48 -32.13 -50.87
C PHE A 5 -66.85 -30.75 -50.29
N LEU A 6 -68.10 -30.52 -49.85
CA LEU A 6 -68.55 -29.17 -49.45
C LEU A 6 -69.02 -29.02 -48.00
N SER A 7 -68.82 -30.01 -47.11
CA SER A 7 -69.24 -29.88 -45.71
C SER A 7 -68.11 -29.89 -44.66
N GLN A 8 -66.84 -29.79 -45.08
CA GLN A 8 -65.71 -29.88 -44.16
C GLN A 8 -64.94 -28.57 -43.93
N CYS A 9 -65.38 -27.44 -44.51
CA CYS A 9 -64.70 -26.15 -44.32
C CYS A 9 -65.46 -25.13 -43.44
N GLN A 10 -66.60 -25.49 -42.86
CA GLN A 10 -67.38 -24.59 -41.98
C GLN A 10 -67.43 -24.99 -40.51
N ARG A 11 -66.77 -26.08 -40.10
CA ARG A 11 -66.70 -26.52 -38.69
C ARG A 11 -65.40 -26.18 -37.95
N GLN A 12 -64.52 -25.38 -38.55
CA GLN A 12 -63.22 -25.02 -37.96
C GLN A 12 -63.03 -23.54 -37.65
N VAL A 13 -64.08 -22.72 -37.78
CA VAL A 13 -64.04 -21.29 -37.43
C VAL A 13 -64.69 -20.99 -36.07
N LEU A 14 -65.46 -21.92 -35.49
CA LEU A 14 -66.19 -21.69 -34.24
C LEU A 14 -65.50 -22.22 -32.97
N HIS A 15 -64.24 -22.69 -33.04
CA HIS A 15 -63.48 -23.09 -31.84
C HIS A 15 -62.47 -22.06 -31.35
N ASN A 16 -62.21 -20.98 -32.11
CA ASN A 16 -61.25 -19.93 -31.74
C ASN A 16 -61.89 -18.59 -31.34
N ALA A 17 -63.21 -18.53 -31.18
CA ALA A 17 -63.92 -17.32 -30.74
C ALA A 17 -64.17 -17.24 -29.22
N GLY A 18 -63.60 -18.16 -28.43
CA GLY A 18 -63.79 -18.24 -26.97
C GLY A 18 -62.64 -17.69 -26.12
N PHE A 19 -61.51 -17.29 -26.72
CA PHE A 19 -60.30 -16.90 -25.99
C PHE A 19 -59.87 -15.45 -26.27
N ALA A 20 -60.83 -14.56 -26.56
CA ALA A 20 -60.56 -13.14 -26.87
C ALA A 20 -61.36 -12.17 -25.98
N LYS A 21 -61.74 -12.60 -24.77
CA LYS A 21 -62.39 -11.74 -23.75
C LYS A 21 -61.81 -11.94 -22.36
N SER A 22 -60.49 -11.88 -22.24
CA SER A 22 -59.83 -11.50 -20.98
C SER A 22 -58.45 -10.91 -21.24
N PHE A 23 -58.32 -10.05 -22.25
CA PHE A 23 -57.23 -9.08 -22.20
C PHE A 23 -57.59 -8.07 -21.11
N ALA A 24 -57.16 -8.41 -19.90
CA ALA A 24 -57.03 -7.47 -18.81
C ALA A 24 -56.44 -6.19 -19.40
N LYS A 25 -57.13 -5.05 -19.20
CA LYS A 25 -56.48 -3.75 -19.33
C LYS A 25 -55.20 -3.88 -18.51
N ARG A 26 -54.05 -3.90 -19.19
CA ARG A 26 -52.76 -3.76 -18.50
C ARG A 26 -52.82 -2.35 -17.92
N SER A 27 -53.26 -2.27 -16.66
CA SER A 27 -52.99 -1.13 -15.83
C SER A 27 -51.49 -0.89 -15.93
N PHE A 28 -51.09 0.29 -16.40
CA PHE A 28 -49.72 0.74 -16.19
C PHE A 28 -49.44 0.57 -14.70
N ALA A 29 -48.52 -0.31 -14.35
CA ALA A 29 -48.00 -0.34 -13.00
C ALA A 29 -47.44 1.07 -12.75
N THR A 30 -48.12 1.85 -11.90
CA THR A 30 -47.47 2.95 -11.20
C THR A 30 -46.24 2.33 -10.56
N VAL A 31 -45.05 2.70 -11.05
CA VAL A 31 -43.77 2.29 -10.48
C VAL A 31 -43.81 2.70 -9.01
N THR A 32 -44.04 1.71 -8.15
CA THR A 32 -43.82 1.85 -6.73
C THR A 32 -42.32 2.05 -6.56
N ASP A 33 -41.95 3.26 -6.13
CA ASP A 33 -40.64 3.69 -5.62
C ASP A 33 -39.44 2.84 -6.10
N ALA A 34 -38.83 3.23 -7.23
CA ALA A 34 -37.59 2.59 -7.67
C ALA A 34 -36.53 2.77 -6.58
N PRO A 35 -35.77 1.72 -6.21
CA PRO A 35 -34.75 1.85 -5.17
C PRO A 35 -33.77 2.94 -5.57
N LYS A 36 -33.57 3.90 -4.66
CA LYS A 36 -32.70 5.05 -4.92
C LYS A 36 -31.29 4.54 -5.25
N PRO A 37 -30.63 5.10 -6.29
CA PRO A 37 -29.30 4.65 -6.67
C PRO A 37 -28.26 4.99 -5.59
N HIS A 38 -27.11 4.33 -5.66
CA HIS A 38 -25.93 4.74 -4.91
C HIS A 38 -25.11 5.76 -5.69
N ARG A 39 -24.56 6.74 -4.99
CA ARG A 39 -23.62 7.71 -5.56
C ARG A 39 -22.25 7.06 -5.73
N LEU A 40 -21.64 7.22 -6.90
CA LEU A 40 -20.31 6.71 -7.19
C LEU A 40 -19.25 7.70 -6.70
N ALA A 41 -18.28 7.18 -5.96
CA ALA A 41 -17.14 7.95 -5.49
C ALA A 41 -15.83 7.20 -5.80
N ALA A 42 -14.77 7.96 -6.01
CA ALA A 42 -13.43 7.43 -6.21
C ALA A 42 -12.55 7.84 -5.02
N GLY A 43 -12.01 6.84 -4.31
CA GLY A 43 -11.10 7.03 -3.18
C GLY A 43 -9.66 6.71 -3.57
N ILE A 44 -8.69 7.33 -2.89
CA ILE A 44 -7.27 7.02 -3.07
C ILE A 44 -6.63 6.54 -1.77
N LEU A 45 -5.97 5.39 -1.87
CA LEU A 45 -5.02 4.88 -0.88
C LEU A 45 -3.64 5.38 -1.28
N LEU A 46 -3.27 6.58 -0.81
CA LEU A 46 -1.96 7.16 -1.10
C LEU A 46 -0.92 6.58 -0.15
N ASN A 47 0.01 5.78 -0.69
CA ASN A 47 1.03 5.06 0.05
C ASN A 47 2.41 5.71 -0.12
N ARG A 48 3.12 5.95 0.99
CA ARG A 48 4.57 6.17 1.02
C ARG A 48 5.26 4.83 1.29
N SER A 49 5.88 4.26 0.26
CA SER A 49 6.60 2.98 0.33
C SER A 49 7.76 3.02 1.34
N PRO A 50 8.20 1.89 1.93
CA PRO A 50 9.34 1.90 2.84
C PRO A 50 10.61 2.33 2.11
N ILE A 51 11.36 3.23 2.74
CA ILE A 51 12.66 3.72 2.26
C ILE A 51 13.78 2.85 2.81
N LEU A 52 13.56 2.24 3.97
CA LEU A 52 14.51 1.36 4.66
C LEU A 52 14.04 -0.09 4.59
N THR A 53 15.00 -1.02 4.47
CA THR A 53 14.75 -2.45 4.62
C THR A 53 14.20 -2.76 6.01
N ARG A 54 13.37 -3.81 6.19
CA ARG A 54 12.91 -4.18 7.53
C ARG A 54 14.06 -4.63 8.42
N THR A 55 13.95 -4.42 9.73
CA THR A 55 14.85 -5.06 10.69
C THR A 55 14.62 -6.56 10.70
N PRO A 56 15.66 -7.39 10.48
CA PRO A 56 15.54 -8.84 10.58
C PRO A 56 15.17 -9.25 12.01
N THR A 57 14.40 -10.31 12.13
CA THR A 57 14.07 -10.92 13.43
C THR A 57 15.33 -11.49 14.09
N LYS A 58 15.28 -11.75 15.39
CA LYS A 58 16.43 -12.36 16.10
C LYS A 58 16.88 -13.68 15.47
N PHE A 59 15.92 -14.51 15.05
CA PHE A 59 16.21 -15.76 14.36
C PHE A 59 16.94 -15.53 13.02
N GLU A 60 16.43 -14.61 12.19
CA GLU A 60 17.06 -14.27 10.92
C GLU A 60 18.46 -13.69 11.11
N GLN A 61 18.66 -12.85 12.14
CA GLN A 61 19.98 -12.32 12.48
C GLN A 61 20.97 -13.45 12.81
N GLU A 62 20.59 -14.41 13.64
CA GLU A 62 21.44 -15.55 13.99
C GLU A 62 21.66 -16.48 12.78
N PHE A 63 20.63 -16.71 11.97
CA PHE A 63 20.75 -17.46 10.73
C PHE A 63 21.76 -16.80 9.76
N PHE A 64 21.67 -15.49 9.54
CA PHE A 64 22.60 -14.77 8.68
C PHE A 64 24.03 -14.81 9.23
N LYS A 65 24.23 -14.63 10.54
CA LYS A 65 25.56 -14.77 11.17
C LYS A 65 26.11 -16.18 10.97
N TYR A 66 25.28 -17.20 11.10
CA TYR A 66 25.67 -18.59 10.88
C TYR A 66 26.08 -18.83 9.42
N GLN A 67 25.28 -18.37 8.45
CA GLN A 67 25.61 -18.49 7.03
C GLN A 67 26.89 -17.72 6.67
N GLN A 68 27.10 -16.53 7.23
CA GLN A 68 28.34 -15.77 7.07
C GLN A 68 29.56 -16.54 7.57
N ARG A 69 29.45 -17.26 8.69
CA ARG A 69 30.53 -18.11 9.22
C ARG A 69 30.82 -19.29 8.31
N ILE A 70 29.80 -20.00 7.82
CA ILE A 70 29.97 -21.09 6.85
C ILE A 70 30.65 -20.56 5.59
N GLN A 71 30.12 -19.47 5.02
CA GLN A 71 30.67 -18.87 3.83
C GLN A 71 32.15 -18.52 4.05
N ARG A 72 32.50 -17.91 5.18
CA ARG A 72 33.89 -17.57 5.51
C ARG A 72 34.78 -18.80 5.65
N ALA A 73 34.28 -19.88 6.23
CA ALA A 73 35.03 -21.13 6.38
C ALA A 73 35.25 -21.88 5.05
N LEU A 74 34.31 -21.76 4.12
CA LEU A 74 34.37 -22.42 2.80
C LEU A 74 34.98 -21.54 1.70
N PHE A 75 35.13 -20.23 1.96
CA PHE A 75 35.62 -19.30 0.96
C PHE A 75 37.10 -19.57 0.64
N ASN A 76 37.45 -19.42 -0.64
CA ASN A 76 38.84 -19.50 -1.07
C ASN A 76 39.68 -18.42 -0.38
N PRO A 77 40.95 -18.67 -0.06
CA PRO A 77 41.79 -17.65 0.56
C PRO A 77 41.86 -16.39 -0.31
N PHE A 78 41.74 -15.23 0.33
CA PHE A 78 41.82 -13.94 -0.36
C PHE A 78 43.26 -13.69 -0.86
N PRO A 79 43.49 -13.40 -2.15
CA PRO A 79 44.82 -13.21 -2.70
C PRO A 79 45.38 -11.82 -2.34
N HIS A 80 45.90 -11.68 -1.12
CA HIS A 80 46.43 -10.42 -0.59
C HIS A 80 47.53 -9.81 -1.47
N GLU A 81 48.46 -10.62 -1.98
CA GLU A 81 49.61 -10.17 -2.79
C GLU A 81 49.21 -9.45 -4.08
N PHE A 82 48.02 -9.76 -4.61
CA PHE A 82 47.52 -9.11 -5.83
C PHE A 82 47.04 -7.68 -5.58
N TYR A 83 46.43 -7.44 -4.41
CA TYR A 83 45.84 -6.14 -4.06
C TYR A 83 46.78 -5.25 -3.25
N PHE A 84 47.63 -5.86 -2.42
CA PHE A 84 48.56 -5.16 -1.55
C PHE A 84 49.99 -5.56 -1.87
N LYS A 85 50.87 -4.56 -2.01
CA LYS A 85 52.30 -4.82 -2.11
C LYS A 85 52.82 -5.30 -0.76
N GLN A 86 53.67 -6.32 -0.77
CA GLN A 86 54.31 -6.87 0.43
C GLN A 86 55.08 -5.77 1.19
N GLY A 87 54.84 -5.67 2.50
CA GLY A 87 55.44 -4.66 3.37
C GLY A 87 54.77 -3.28 3.31
N SER A 88 53.64 -3.15 2.61
CA SER A 88 52.86 -1.91 2.59
C SER A 88 52.10 -1.69 3.90
N VAL A 89 51.93 -0.42 4.29
CA VAL A 89 51.07 -0.03 5.43
C VAL A 89 49.64 -0.56 5.25
N LEU A 90 49.13 -0.57 4.02
CA LEU A 90 47.80 -1.07 3.69
C LEU A 90 47.65 -2.57 3.95
N GLU A 91 48.71 -3.36 3.70
CA GLU A 91 48.73 -4.79 3.98
C GLU A 91 48.61 -5.04 5.49
N ALA A 92 49.37 -4.28 6.29
CA ALA A 92 49.31 -4.38 7.75
C ALA A 92 47.92 -4.00 8.30
N GLN A 93 47.33 -2.91 7.81
CA GLN A 93 45.96 -2.52 8.18
C GLN A 93 44.95 -3.60 7.82
N PHE A 94 45.01 -4.13 6.60
CA PHE A 94 44.12 -5.20 6.16
C PHE A 94 44.25 -6.45 7.04
N ASN A 95 45.47 -6.86 7.39
CA ASN A 95 45.71 -8.00 8.28
C ASN A 95 45.13 -7.76 9.68
N GLN A 96 45.27 -6.56 10.24
CA GLN A 96 44.65 -6.19 11.51
C GLN A 96 43.12 -6.22 11.45
N GLU A 97 42.53 -5.76 10.35
CA GLU A 97 41.08 -5.84 10.13
C GLU A 97 40.60 -7.28 9.94
N GLU A 98 41.34 -8.12 9.23
CA GLU A 98 41.03 -9.54 9.08
C GLU A 98 41.03 -10.26 10.43
N ILE A 99 42.02 -10.00 11.30
CA ILE A 99 42.07 -10.51 12.68
C ILE A 99 40.81 -10.07 13.46
N LYS A 100 40.41 -8.79 13.35
CA LYS A 100 39.18 -8.28 13.98
C LYS A 100 37.93 -8.98 13.43
N ARG A 101 37.85 -9.24 12.12
CA ARG A 101 36.73 -9.95 11.47
C ARG A 101 36.67 -11.42 11.91
N GLU A 102 37.81 -12.10 11.95
CA GLU A 102 37.93 -13.48 12.47
C GLU A 102 37.49 -13.58 13.92
N ARG A 103 37.94 -12.64 14.77
CA ARG A 103 37.55 -12.59 16.18
C ARG A 103 36.04 -12.43 16.34
N LYS A 104 35.44 -11.55 15.54
CA LYS A 104 33.98 -11.35 15.53
C LYS A 104 33.22 -12.58 15.03
N ALA A 105 33.78 -13.29 14.05
CA ALA A 105 33.14 -14.46 13.45
C ALA A 105 33.23 -15.68 14.38
N PHE A 106 34.42 -16.09 14.81
CA PHE A 106 34.68 -17.36 15.50
C PHE A 106 35.01 -17.22 16.99
N GLY A 107 35.22 -16.00 17.47
CA GLY A 107 35.57 -15.72 18.87
C GLY A 107 37.08 -15.71 19.13
N ASP A 108 37.44 -15.35 20.35
CA ASP A 108 38.82 -15.00 20.73
C ASP A 108 39.77 -16.21 20.75
N ALA A 109 39.25 -17.41 21.03
CA ALA A 109 40.04 -18.64 21.06
C ALA A 109 40.63 -19.02 19.68
N PHE A 110 39.96 -18.63 18.59
CA PHE A 110 40.42 -18.93 17.24
C PHE A 110 41.58 -18.01 16.81
N VAL A 111 41.59 -16.77 17.31
CA VAL A 111 42.47 -15.69 16.83
C VAL A 111 43.81 -15.65 17.54
N LYS A 112 43.93 -16.19 18.76
CA LYS A 112 45.22 -16.30 19.47
C LYS A 112 46.33 -16.91 18.61
N ASN A 113 46.02 -17.92 17.80
CA ASN A 113 46.98 -18.57 16.91
C ASN A 113 47.45 -17.67 15.73
N MET A 114 46.72 -16.60 15.42
CA MET A 114 46.98 -15.67 14.30
C MET A 114 47.65 -14.37 14.77
N GLU A 115 47.33 -13.91 15.98
CA GLU A 115 47.96 -12.75 16.64
C GLU A 115 49.47 -12.94 16.88
N ASP A 116 49.87 -14.15 17.29
CA ASP A 116 51.27 -14.49 17.51
C ASP A 116 52.14 -14.32 16.24
N LYS A 117 51.54 -14.39 15.04
CA LYS A 117 52.24 -14.19 13.76
C LYS A 117 52.27 -12.75 13.27
N SER A 118 51.35 -11.90 13.74
CA SER A 118 51.11 -10.55 13.20
C SER A 118 51.63 -9.42 14.10
N SER A 119 51.91 -9.71 15.37
CA SER A 119 52.45 -8.76 16.36
C SER A 119 53.82 -8.15 16.02
N LEU A 120 54.48 -8.61 14.94
CA LEU A 120 55.74 -8.06 14.44
C LEU A 120 55.57 -6.87 13.47
N LEU A 121 54.34 -6.54 13.03
CA LEU A 121 54.09 -5.51 12.01
C LEU A 121 53.35 -4.29 12.59
N LEU A 122 54.17 -3.37 13.13
CA LEU A 122 53.99 -1.92 13.30
C LEU A 122 52.65 -1.36 13.87
N ASN A 123 52.80 -0.61 14.97
CA ASN A 123 51.84 0.39 15.46
C ASN A 123 51.88 1.63 14.54
N ILE A 124 51.20 1.57 13.40
CA ILE A 124 51.01 2.76 12.55
C ILE A 124 49.71 3.41 12.97
N GLU A 125 49.80 4.52 13.69
CA GLU A 125 48.70 5.46 13.91
C GLU A 125 48.39 6.12 12.57
N THR A 126 47.62 5.45 11.73
CA THR A 126 47.03 6.09 10.56
C THR A 126 45.95 7.04 11.05
N SER A 127 46.20 8.33 10.90
CA SER A 127 45.22 9.41 10.91
C SER A 127 44.25 9.22 9.74
N GLY A 128 43.39 8.20 9.83
CA GLY A 128 42.33 7.95 8.87
C GLY A 128 41.27 9.04 9.01
N GLU A 129 40.77 9.52 7.87
CA GLU A 129 39.55 10.31 7.80
C GLU A 129 38.46 9.63 8.65
N GLU A 130 37.76 10.40 9.49
CA GLU A 130 36.73 9.84 10.36
C GLU A 130 35.71 9.07 9.51
N ASP A 131 35.59 7.75 9.73
CA ASP A 131 34.64 6.91 9.01
C ASP A 131 33.25 7.55 9.05
N GLU A 132 32.72 7.93 7.88
CA GLU A 132 31.37 8.48 7.78
C GLU A 132 30.36 7.45 8.30
N LYS A 133 29.85 7.68 9.50
CA LYS A 133 28.89 6.77 10.11
C LYS A 133 27.55 6.87 9.37
N PRO A 134 26.92 5.74 9.03
CA PRO A 134 25.60 5.76 8.42
C PRO A 134 24.60 6.46 9.35
N ARG A 135 23.69 7.23 8.76
CA ARG A 135 22.61 7.90 9.52
C ARG A 135 21.79 6.88 10.31
N PRO A 136 21.28 7.27 11.49
CA PRO A 136 20.43 6.38 12.29
C PRO A 136 19.17 6.01 11.51
N ARG A 137 18.68 4.79 11.76
CA ARG A 137 17.46 4.25 11.11
C ARG A 137 16.16 4.87 11.65
N LYS A 138 16.22 5.50 12.83
CA LYS A 138 15.14 6.29 13.40
C LYS A 138 15.39 7.75 13.06
N SER A 139 14.37 8.41 12.53
CA SER A 139 14.40 9.84 12.20
C SER A 139 14.05 10.70 13.41
N GLU A 140 14.29 12.01 13.32
CA GLU A 140 13.79 12.95 14.34
C GLU A 140 12.26 12.96 14.44
N ALA A 141 11.56 12.69 13.33
CA ALA A 141 10.11 12.60 13.30
C ALA A 141 9.60 11.37 14.06
N ASP A 142 10.37 10.28 14.09
CA ASP A 142 10.07 9.10 14.91
C ASP A 142 10.21 9.39 16.40
N GLU A 143 11.22 10.18 16.79
CA GLU A 143 11.45 10.56 18.18
C GLU A 143 10.40 11.54 18.69
N LYS A 144 10.00 12.50 17.84
CA LYS A 144 8.96 13.49 18.15
C LYS A 144 7.54 12.93 18.01
N GLY A 145 7.37 11.79 17.32
CA GLY A 145 6.05 11.23 17.01
C GLY A 145 5.24 12.10 16.07
N ASP A 146 5.89 12.80 15.13
CA ASP A 146 5.20 13.70 14.20
C ASP A 146 4.47 12.91 13.12
N ILE A 147 3.15 12.83 13.26
CA ILE A 147 2.24 12.10 12.37
C ILE A 147 2.13 12.74 10.99
N LYS A 148 2.49 14.02 10.84
CA LYS A 148 2.40 14.74 9.56
C LYS A 148 3.65 14.55 8.70
N SER A 149 4.76 14.13 9.29
CA SER A 149 6.00 13.91 8.57
C SER A 149 5.99 12.60 7.77
N LEU A 150 6.55 12.64 6.57
CA LEU A 150 6.79 11.47 5.72
C LEU A 150 8.02 10.66 6.12
N ASP A 151 8.96 11.31 6.83
CA ASP A 151 10.26 10.74 7.20
C ASP A 151 10.18 9.79 8.39
N ARG A 152 9.05 9.79 9.11
CA ARG A 152 8.77 8.83 10.18
C ARG A 152 8.59 7.41 9.62
N HIS A 153 8.89 6.39 10.40
CA HIS A 153 8.72 4.97 10.10
C HIS A 153 9.24 4.58 8.71
N GLY A 154 10.50 4.88 8.42
CA GLY A 154 11.11 4.59 7.11
C GLY A 154 11.05 3.10 6.68
N GLN A 155 10.81 2.17 7.60
CA GLN A 155 10.72 0.72 7.32
C GLN A 155 9.30 0.22 7.01
N ARG A 156 8.28 1.06 7.19
CA ARG A 156 6.86 0.68 7.04
C ARG A 156 6.21 1.52 5.94
N ASN A 157 5.11 1.00 5.38
CA ASN A 157 4.21 1.78 4.55
C ASN A 157 3.48 2.82 5.41
N LEU A 158 3.37 4.03 4.90
CA LEU A 158 2.48 5.05 5.47
C LEU A 158 1.37 5.38 4.49
N TYR A 159 0.15 5.50 5.01
CA TYR A 159 -1.02 5.89 4.25
C TYR A 159 -1.49 7.28 4.67
N LEU A 160 -1.89 8.07 3.68
CA LEU A 160 -2.51 9.37 3.93
C LEU A 160 -3.96 9.17 4.38
N LEU A 161 -4.29 9.66 5.57
CA LEU A 161 -5.64 9.86 6.04
C LEU A 161 -5.95 11.34 6.14
N VAL A 162 -7.19 11.67 5.79
CA VAL A 162 -7.73 13.02 5.85
C VAL A 162 -8.89 13.05 6.82
N LYS A 163 -8.95 14.14 7.58
CA LYS A 163 -10.05 14.41 8.49
C LYS A 163 -11.15 15.14 7.72
N GLY A 164 -12.24 14.43 7.47
CA GLY A 164 -13.39 14.91 6.71
C GLY A 164 -14.04 16.14 7.32
N GLN A 165 -14.95 16.74 6.57
CA GLN A 165 -15.78 17.83 7.11
C GLN A 165 -16.82 17.26 8.08
N PRO A 166 -17.39 18.07 8.99
CA PRO A 166 -18.37 17.60 9.98
C PRO A 166 -19.63 16.93 9.40
N GLU A 167 -19.89 17.12 8.11
CA GLU A 167 -21.02 16.51 7.39
C GLU A 167 -20.73 15.08 6.90
N ASP A 168 -19.45 14.67 6.85
CA ASP A 168 -19.06 13.32 6.45
C ASP A 168 -19.44 12.29 7.52
N LYS A 169 -19.85 11.08 7.10
CA LYS A 169 -20.17 9.96 8.00
C LYS A 169 -18.97 9.54 8.86
N TYR A 170 -17.78 9.56 8.29
CA TYR A 170 -16.54 9.09 8.91
C TYR A 170 -15.60 10.28 9.12
N GLU A 171 -15.21 10.52 10.37
CA GLU A 171 -14.32 11.64 10.74
C GLU A 171 -12.94 11.48 10.11
N TRP A 172 -12.36 10.28 10.21
CA TRP A 172 -11.10 9.93 9.56
C TRP A 172 -11.36 8.98 8.40
N ARG A 173 -10.96 9.40 7.20
CA ARG A 173 -11.16 8.62 5.98
C ARG A 173 -10.00 8.83 5.01
N PHE A 174 -9.90 7.94 4.02
CA PHE A 174 -9.01 8.18 2.89
C PHE A 174 -9.55 9.32 2.01
N PRO A 175 -8.67 10.02 1.26
CA PRO A 175 -9.09 11.00 0.28
C PRO A 175 -10.11 10.41 -0.69
N LYS A 176 -11.25 11.09 -0.87
CA LYS A 176 -12.34 10.62 -1.72
C LYS A 176 -12.99 11.80 -2.42
N GLY A 177 -13.46 11.59 -3.63
CA GLY A 177 -14.38 12.53 -4.25
C GLY A 177 -15.34 11.86 -5.22
N TYR A 178 -16.21 12.68 -5.77
CA TYR A 178 -17.32 12.23 -6.60
C TYR A 178 -16.94 12.24 -8.06
N VAL A 179 -17.47 11.26 -8.79
CA VAL A 179 -17.23 11.14 -10.23
C VAL A 179 -18.10 12.15 -10.97
N GLU A 180 -17.46 12.99 -11.79
CA GLU A 180 -18.16 13.94 -12.66
C GLU A 180 -18.59 13.28 -13.98
N SER A 181 -19.55 13.89 -14.68
CA SER A 181 -20.07 13.33 -15.93
C SER A 181 -18.99 13.38 -17.03
N GLY A 182 -18.69 12.22 -17.63
CA GLY A 182 -17.70 12.10 -18.71
C GLY A 182 -16.26 11.81 -18.25
N GLU A 183 -16.02 11.72 -16.94
CA GLU A 183 -14.71 11.40 -16.36
C GLU A 183 -14.58 9.90 -16.02
N PHE A 184 -13.37 9.34 -16.15
CA PHE A 184 -13.10 7.97 -15.66
C PHE A 184 -12.80 7.96 -14.17
N LEU A 185 -13.15 6.88 -13.47
CA LEU A 185 -12.92 6.73 -12.02
C LEU A 185 -11.48 7.04 -11.55
N HIS A 186 -10.46 6.65 -12.33
CA HIS A 186 -9.05 6.89 -12.01
C HIS A 186 -8.62 8.35 -12.21
N GLU A 187 -9.28 9.06 -13.13
CA GLU A 187 -9.06 10.50 -13.36
C GLU A 187 -9.73 11.30 -12.23
N ALA A 188 -10.97 10.93 -11.88
CA ALA A 188 -11.70 11.52 -10.76
C ALA A 188 -10.90 11.39 -9.46
N ALA A 189 -10.41 10.19 -9.17
CA ALA A 189 -9.53 9.92 -8.04
C ALA A 189 -8.33 10.90 -7.99
N LYS A 190 -7.60 11.06 -9.12
CA LYS A 190 -6.42 11.94 -9.19
C LYS A 190 -6.79 13.41 -9.00
N ARG A 191 -7.86 13.88 -9.66
CA ARG A 191 -8.40 15.25 -9.53
C ARG A 191 -8.80 15.54 -8.09
N ASP A 192 -9.55 14.64 -7.48
CA ASP A 192 -10.05 14.78 -6.12
C ASP A 192 -8.92 14.77 -5.08
N LEU A 193 -7.88 13.95 -5.26
CA LEU A 193 -6.70 13.99 -4.40
C LEU A 193 -5.99 15.35 -4.45
N GLN A 194 -5.80 15.91 -5.65
CA GLN A 194 -5.22 17.24 -5.81
C GLN A 194 -6.14 18.34 -5.24
N ALA A 195 -7.45 18.16 -5.35
CA ALA A 195 -8.44 19.11 -4.86
C ALA A 195 -8.55 19.11 -3.33
N GLU A 196 -8.43 17.95 -2.66
CA GLU A 196 -8.47 17.81 -1.21
C GLU A 196 -7.10 18.16 -0.58
N CYS A 197 -6.01 17.59 -1.10
CA CYS A 197 -4.68 17.61 -0.46
C CYS A 197 -3.67 18.60 -1.10
N GLY A 198 -4.07 19.30 -2.16
CA GLY A 198 -3.24 20.27 -2.88
C GLY A 198 -2.36 19.67 -4.00
N PRO A 199 -1.78 20.52 -4.87
CA PRO A 199 -0.98 20.10 -6.00
C PRO A 199 0.48 19.76 -5.65
N ASP A 200 0.96 20.10 -4.45
CA ASP A 200 2.36 19.98 -4.03
C ASP A 200 2.75 18.55 -3.63
N MET A 201 2.25 17.56 -4.36
CA MET A 201 2.56 16.16 -4.18
C MET A 201 2.84 15.52 -5.54
N ASN A 202 4.00 14.90 -5.67
CA ASN A 202 4.31 14.05 -6.81
C ASN A 202 3.73 12.66 -6.56
N THR A 203 2.55 12.42 -7.12
CA THR A 203 1.79 11.18 -6.95
C THR A 203 1.66 10.40 -8.25
N TRP A 204 1.65 9.07 -8.11
CA TRP A 204 1.46 8.15 -9.22
C TRP A 204 0.41 7.11 -8.88
N VAL A 205 -0.70 7.14 -9.62
CA VAL A 205 -1.76 6.14 -9.52
C VAL A 205 -1.30 4.87 -10.26
N VAL A 206 -1.30 3.73 -9.57
CA VAL A 206 -0.68 2.48 -10.05
C VAL A 206 -1.36 1.94 -11.31
N GLY A 207 -2.68 2.10 -11.41
CA GLY A 207 -3.43 1.60 -12.56
C GLY A 207 -4.87 2.09 -12.61
N LYS A 208 -5.56 1.70 -13.69
CA LYS A 208 -6.95 2.08 -13.97
C LYS A 208 -7.99 1.19 -13.30
N LYS A 209 -7.56 0.12 -12.62
CA LYS A 209 -8.46 -0.83 -11.94
C LYS A 209 -8.51 -0.47 -10.44
N PRO A 210 -9.70 -0.40 -9.83
CA PRO A 210 -9.81 -0.22 -8.39
C PRO A 210 -9.30 -1.46 -7.68
N VAL A 211 -8.74 -1.26 -6.49
CA VAL A 211 -8.23 -2.30 -5.59
C VAL A 211 -9.36 -2.92 -4.79
N GLY A 212 -10.36 -2.13 -4.43
CA GLY A 212 -11.50 -2.58 -3.67
C GLY A 212 -12.66 -1.60 -3.71
N LEU A 213 -13.77 -2.05 -3.14
CA LEU A 213 -15.05 -1.37 -3.11
C LEU A 213 -15.53 -1.32 -1.66
N PHE A 214 -15.93 -0.14 -1.22
CA PHE A 214 -16.56 0.07 0.07
C PHE A 214 -17.92 0.71 -0.13
N GLU A 215 -18.96 0.07 0.38
CA GLU A 215 -20.35 0.52 0.23
C GLU A 215 -20.92 0.84 1.60
N TYR A 216 -21.61 1.98 1.72
CA TYR A 216 -22.34 2.32 2.92
C TYR A 216 -23.58 3.17 2.60
N GLU A 217 -24.57 3.10 3.46
CA GLU A 217 -25.79 3.90 3.37
C GLU A 217 -25.64 5.22 4.13
N TYR A 218 -26.30 6.27 3.64
CA TYR A 218 -26.29 7.56 4.34
C TYR A 218 -27.12 7.49 5.62
N ALA A 219 -26.58 8.02 6.72
CA ALA A 219 -27.32 8.13 7.97
C ALA A 219 -28.48 9.14 7.86
N LYS A 220 -28.32 10.16 7.00
CA LYS A 220 -29.37 11.14 6.67
C LYS A 220 -29.90 10.83 5.27
N PRO A 221 -31.23 10.72 5.08
CA PRO A 221 -31.79 10.40 3.78
C PRO A 221 -31.55 11.55 2.79
N ASP A 222 -30.72 11.30 1.78
CA ASP A 222 -30.59 12.17 0.62
C ASP A 222 -31.84 11.97 -0.29
N PRO A 223 -32.44 13.04 -0.82
CA PRO A 223 -33.51 12.94 -1.80
C PRO A 223 -33.17 12.05 -2.99
N GLN A 224 -31.91 12.04 -3.44
CA GLN A 224 -31.50 11.45 -4.72
C GLN A 224 -30.78 10.10 -4.59
N PHE A 225 -30.05 9.86 -3.49
CA PHE A 225 -29.21 8.68 -3.33
C PHE A 225 -29.46 7.94 -2.01
N GLN A 226 -29.38 6.60 -2.00
CA GLN A 226 -29.50 5.79 -0.78
C GLN A 226 -28.19 5.72 0.02
N GLY A 227 -27.06 5.75 -0.69
CA GLY A 227 -25.73 5.60 -0.09
C GLY A 227 -24.61 5.87 -1.08
N GLU A 228 -23.39 5.55 -0.69
CA GLU A 228 -22.19 5.72 -1.51
C GLU A 228 -21.52 4.37 -1.82
N LYS A 229 -20.98 4.27 -3.03
CA LYS A 229 -20.07 3.21 -3.45
C LYS A 229 -18.72 3.84 -3.75
N VAL A 230 -17.75 3.59 -2.88
CA VAL A 230 -16.40 4.15 -2.96
C VAL A 230 -15.46 3.11 -3.58
N PHE A 231 -14.94 3.41 -4.76
CA PHE A 231 -13.92 2.61 -5.43
C PHE A 231 -12.54 3.12 -5.07
N PHE A 232 -11.73 2.28 -4.42
CA PHE A 232 -10.39 2.68 -3.97
C PHE A 232 -9.32 2.39 -5.01
N TYR A 233 -8.47 3.36 -5.27
CA TYR A 233 -7.29 3.27 -6.13
C TYR A 233 -6.02 3.31 -5.30
N LYS A 234 -5.03 2.49 -5.65
CA LYS A 234 -3.70 2.57 -5.06
C LYS A 234 -2.88 3.65 -5.76
N ALA A 235 -2.28 4.53 -4.99
CA ALA A 235 -1.32 5.51 -5.48
C ALA A 235 -0.05 5.50 -4.62
N HIS A 236 1.06 5.90 -5.21
CA HIS A 236 2.32 6.13 -4.50
C HIS A 236 2.65 7.62 -4.48
N ILE A 237 3.20 8.08 -3.35
CA ILE A 237 3.84 9.39 -3.25
C ILE A 237 5.36 9.21 -3.40
N PHE A 238 5.98 10.04 -4.24
CA PHE A 238 7.44 10.06 -4.43
C PHE A 238 8.10 11.25 -3.75
N ALA A 239 7.43 12.40 -3.75
CA ALA A 239 7.91 13.64 -3.17
C ALA A 239 6.75 14.59 -2.89
N GLY A 240 7.00 15.62 -2.10
CA GLY A 240 6.02 16.64 -1.74
C GLY A 240 5.30 16.31 -0.43
N GLN A 241 4.26 17.09 -0.12
CA GLN A 241 3.53 16.98 1.13
C GLN A 241 2.07 17.42 0.93
N ALA A 242 1.15 16.79 1.67
CA ALA A 242 -0.25 17.19 1.69
C ALA A 242 -0.41 18.56 2.37
N LYS A 243 -1.29 19.40 1.82
CA LYS A 243 -1.70 20.69 2.39
C LYS A 243 -3.16 20.63 2.82
N ALA A 244 -3.43 21.11 4.02
CA ALA A 244 -4.78 21.21 4.58
C ALA A 244 -5.46 22.51 4.13
N GLU A 245 -5.78 22.64 2.84
CA GLU A 245 -6.53 23.81 2.33
C GLU A 245 -8.04 23.63 2.48
N LYS A 246 -8.58 22.49 2.04
CA LYS A 246 -10.02 22.16 2.17
C LYS A 246 -10.34 21.17 3.29
N ILE A 247 -9.31 20.52 3.81
CA ILE A 247 -9.39 19.47 4.84
C ILE A 247 -9.09 20.11 6.19
N THR A 248 -9.77 19.64 7.25
CA THR A 248 -9.51 20.11 8.62
C THR A 248 -8.13 19.68 9.13
N ASP A 249 -7.75 18.43 8.91
CA ASP A 249 -6.46 17.88 9.30
C ASP A 249 -6.07 16.67 8.44
N PHE A 250 -4.78 16.34 8.40
CA PHE A 250 -4.30 15.13 7.73
C PHE A 250 -3.21 14.45 8.55
N ALA A 251 -3.05 13.15 8.30
CA ALA A 251 -2.11 12.31 9.02
C ALA A 251 -1.55 11.24 8.07
N TRP A 252 -0.24 11.00 8.14
CA TRP A 252 0.38 9.84 7.52
C TRP A 252 0.44 8.75 8.56
N LEU A 253 -0.25 7.61 8.37
CA LEU A 253 -0.40 6.55 9.37
C LEU A 253 0.06 5.17 8.86
N THR A 254 0.62 4.37 9.76
CA THR A 254 0.85 2.94 9.55
C THR A 254 -0.47 2.17 9.68
N LYS A 255 -0.53 0.96 9.11
CA LYS A 255 -1.73 0.10 9.16
C LYS A 255 -2.28 -0.10 10.59
N GLU A 256 -1.41 -0.30 11.56
CA GLU A 256 -1.76 -0.49 12.98
C GLU A 256 -2.38 0.78 13.60
N GLU A 257 -1.84 1.96 13.27
CA GLU A 257 -2.38 3.23 13.78
C GLU A 257 -3.74 3.56 13.15
N ILE A 258 -3.98 3.17 11.89
CA ILE A 258 -5.25 3.40 11.19
C ILE A 258 -6.39 2.66 11.90
N GLU A 259 -6.17 1.41 12.32
CA GLU A 259 -7.17 0.60 13.05
C GLU A 259 -7.70 1.32 14.29
N SER A 260 -6.83 2.06 15.00
CA SER A 260 -7.19 2.75 16.23
C SER A 260 -7.95 4.07 16.01
N ARG A 261 -7.82 4.69 14.82
CA ARG A 261 -8.38 6.02 14.54
C ARG A 261 -9.67 6.00 13.75
N VAL A 262 -9.89 4.94 12.98
CA VAL A 262 -10.99 4.86 12.03
C VAL A 262 -12.09 3.97 12.60
N ASP A 263 -13.34 4.25 12.23
CA ASP A 263 -14.49 3.44 12.64
C ASP A 263 -14.32 1.97 12.25
N LYS A 264 -14.77 1.06 13.13
CA LYS A 264 -14.64 -0.39 12.93
C LYS A 264 -15.28 -0.89 11.64
N GLU A 265 -16.41 -0.30 11.24
CA GLU A 265 -17.09 -0.61 9.98
C GLU A 265 -16.19 -0.30 8.78
N TYR A 266 -15.59 0.90 8.78
CA TYR A 266 -14.71 1.35 7.71
C TYR A 266 -13.38 0.58 7.71
N TRP A 267 -12.82 0.29 8.88
CA TRP A 267 -11.63 -0.54 9.02
C TRP A 267 -11.83 -1.93 8.41
N ASN A 268 -12.96 -2.59 8.73
CA ASN A 268 -13.27 -3.90 8.18
C ASN A 268 -13.40 -3.90 6.65
N GLY A 269 -13.92 -2.81 6.07
CA GLY A 269 -14.00 -2.65 4.62
C GLY A 269 -12.67 -2.31 3.95
N THR A 270 -11.69 -1.77 4.68
CA THR A 270 -10.46 -1.22 4.08
C THR A 270 -9.17 -1.95 4.41
N LYS A 271 -9.11 -2.68 5.53
CA LYS A 271 -7.89 -3.34 6.04
C LYS A 271 -7.20 -4.27 5.04
N ASP A 272 -7.97 -4.95 4.18
CA ASP A 272 -7.45 -5.92 3.21
C ASP A 272 -6.78 -5.25 2.00
N MET A 273 -7.05 -3.97 1.76
CA MET A 273 -6.41 -3.19 0.70
C MET A 273 -5.05 -2.59 1.14
N LEU A 274 -4.73 -2.65 2.43
CA LEU A 274 -3.52 -2.06 3.01
C LEU A 274 -2.41 -3.11 3.20
N SER A 275 -1.19 -2.76 2.79
CA SER A 275 0.02 -3.55 2.97
C SER A 275 0.82 -3.10 4.18
N ASP A 276 1.28 -4.08 4.96
CA ASP A 276 2.10 -3.86 6.16
C ASP A 276 3.52 -3.38 5.84
N PHE A 277 4.12 -3.94 4.79
CA PHE A 277 5.49 -3.69 4.34
C PHE A 277 5.51 -3.38 2.84
#